data_AF-A0A1G8JC15-F1
#
_entry.id   AF-A0A1G8JC15-F1
#
_cell.length_a   1.000
_cell.length_b   1.000
_cell.length_c   1.000
_cell.angle_alpha   90.00
_cell.angle_beta   90.00
_cell.angle_gamma   90.00
#
_symmetry.space_group_name_H-M   'P 1'
#
loop_
_entity.id
_entity.type
_entity.pdbx_description
1 polymer ?
#
loop_
_entity_poly.entity_id
_entity_poly.type
_entity_poly.pdbx_seq_one_letter_code
_entity_poly.pdbx_strand_id
1 'polypeptide(L)'
;MSHPNALLTPRGRLLLAQCVVDDGWPLRRAAERFQVSATTAARWSSRYRLLGPAGMNDASSRPHRCPRRTPARTERRIIAIRVNRRWGPARIGYHLGVHPSTVHRVLARYGLARLSWLDRATGRVIRRYEHAAPGELVHVDIKKLGRIPDGGGHKALGRAAGRRNKVGTQRNRRPGYHFIHNAVDDYSRFAYSEILTDEKKETVAAFWNRANTWFESRGITVQRVLTDNGNGYRSRAFADALGPR
;
A
#
# COMPACT_ATOMS: atom_id res chain seq x y z
N MET A 1 18.61 -10.79 -11.42
CA MET A 1 18.67 -10.42 -12.85
C MET A 1 20.10 -10.59 -13.30
N SER A 2 20.34 -11.31 -14.39
CA SER A 2 21.68 -11.51 -14.93
C SER A 2 22.19 -10.22 -15.58
N HIS A 3 23.48 -9.92 -15.42
CA HIS A 3 24.09 -8.69 -15.92
C HIS A 3 24.06 -8.65 -17.46
N PRO A 4 23.93 -7.47 -18.09
CA PRO A 4 23.91 -7.32 -19.56
C PRO A 4 25.11 -7.95 -20.29
N ASN A 5 26.25 -8.12 -19.63
CA ASN A 5 27.47 -8.73 -20.18
C ASN A 5 27.65 -10.23 -19.88
N ALA A 6 26.63 -10.93 -19.38
CA ALA A 6 26.76 -12.34 -19.00
C ALA A 6 26.77 -13.27 -20.24
N LEU A 7 27.94 -13.69 -20.69
CA LEU A 7 28.14 -14.62 -21.82
C LEU A 7 27.41 -15.99 -21.66
N LEU A 8 27.08 -16.42 -20.44
CA LEU A 8 26.39 -17.67 -20.14
C LEU A 8 25.00 -17.46 -19.52
N THR A 9 24.19 -16.62 -20.15
CA THR A 9 22.74 -16.62 -19.93
C THR A 9 22.14 -17.99 -20.31
N PRO A 10 20.89 -18.32 -19.89
CA PRO A 10 20.21 -19.52 -20.36
C PRO A 10 20.23 -19.69 -21.89
N ARG A 11 20.19 -18.58 -22.64
CA ARG A 11 20.32 -18.56 -24.11
C ARG A 11 21.72 -18.98 -24.59
N GLY A 12 22.78 -18.48 -23.98
CA GLY A 12 24.15 -18.88 -24.33
C GLY A 12 24.44 -20.36 -24.04
N ARG A 13 23.89 -20.88 -22.92
CA ARG A 13 24.00 -22.30 -22.57
C ARG A 13 23.22 -23.19 -23.54
N LEU A 14 22.06 -22.73 -23.99
CA LEU A 14 21.25 -23.41 -25.00
C LEU A 14 22.03 -23.53 -26.32
N LEU A 15 22.55 -22.42 -26.85
CA LEU A 15 23.33 -22.42 -28.09
C LEU A 15 24.54 -23.36 -28.01
N LEU A 16 25.27 -23.34 -26.89
CA LEU A 16 26.38 -24.26 -26.67
C LEU A 16 25.90 -25.72 -26.76
N ALA A 17 24.81 -26.05 -26.08
CA ALA A 17 24.30 -27.41 -26.03
C ALA A 17 23.81 -27.88 -27.41
N GLN A 18 23.15 -27.01 -28.18
CA GLN A 18 22.72 -27.31 -29.55
C GLN A 18 23.91 -27.55 -30.49
N CYS A 19 24.98 -26.75 -30.40
CA CYS A 19 26.19 -27.03 -31.18
C CYS A 19 26.75 -28.44 -30.92
N VAL A 20 26.71 -28.91 -29.67
CA VAL A 20 27.22 -30.25 -29.31
C VAL A 20 26.23 -31.37 -29.65
N VAL A 21 24.93 -31.16 -29.44
CA VAL A 21 23.90 -32.22 -29.50
C VAL A 21 23.23 -32.27 -30.86
N ASP A 22 22.87 -31.12 -31.44
CA ASP A 22 22.15 -31.02 -32.71
C ASP A 22 23.13 -30.93 -33.89
N ASP A 23 24.17 -30.08 -33.78
CA ASP A 23 25.16 -29.87 -34.85
C ASP A 23 26.36 -30.83 -34.78
N GLY A 24 26.43 -31.70 -33.76
CA GLY A 24 27.46 -32.72 -33.62
C GLY A 24 28.89 -32.22 -33.33
N TRP A 25 29.05 -30.99 -32.81
CA TRP A 25 30.38 -30.44 -32.54
C TRP A 25 31.11 -31.19 -31.43
N PRO A 26 32.43 -31.40 -31.55
CA PRO A 26 33.25 -31.90 -30.45
C PRO A 26 33.18 -30.97 -29.23
N LEU A 27 33.14 -31.55 -28.03
CA LEU A 27 33.04 -30.80 -26.76
C LEU A 27 34.13 -29.72 -26.61
N ARG A 28 35.36 -29.98 -27.04
CA ARG A 28 36.47 -29.03 -26.95
C ARG A 28 36.27 -27.82 -27.87
N ARG A 29 35.74 -28.04 -29.08
CA ARG A 29 35.44 -26.98 -30.05
C ARG A 29 34.31 -26.07 -29.56
N ALA A 30 33.25 -26.66 -29.03
CA ALA A 30 32.16 -25.90 -28.41
C ALA A 30 32.65 -25.15 -27.16
N ALA A 31 33.45 -25.80 -26.31
CA ALA A 31 34.02 -25.16 -25.12
C ALA A 31 34.88 -23.93 -25.47
N GLU A 32 35.73 -24.02 -26.48
CA GLU A 32 36.54 -22.91 -26.98
C GLU A 32 35.67 -21.76 -27.53
N ARG A 33 34.70 -22.07 -28.41
CA ARG A 33 33.80 -21.08 -29.05
C ARG A 33 33.00 -20.26 -28.04
N PHE A 34 32.62 -20.89 -26.93
CA PHE A 34 31.81 -20.29 -25.87
C PHE A 34 32.64 -19.89 -24.63
N GLN A 35 33.97 -19.98 -24.71
CA GLN A 35 34.91 -19.63 -23.64
C GLN A 35 34.62 -20.29 -22.28
N VAL A 36 34.39 -21.61 -22.30
CA VAL A 36 34.17 -22.43 -21.10
C VAL A 36 35.09 -23.64 -21.06
N SER A 37 35.13 -24.34 -19.93
CA SER A 37 35.82 -25.64 -19.85
C SER A 37 35.05 -26.72 -20.60
N ALA A 38 35.76 -27.72 -21.13
CA ALA A 38 35.14 -28.91 -21.74
C ALA A 38 34.20 -29.65 -20.77
N THR A 39 34.50 -29.66 -19.47
CA THR A 39 33.63 -30.20 -18.42
C THR A 39 32.32 -29.43 -18.29
N THR A 40 32.34 -28.11 -18.46
CA THR A 40 31.14 -27.27 -18.45
C THR A 40 30.30 -27.51 -19.70
N ALA A 41 30.93 -27.62 -20.87
CA ALA A 41 30.24 -27.99 -22.11
C ALA A 41 29.60 -29.38 -22.02
N ALA A 42 30.29 -30.36 -21.44
CA ALA A 42 29.78 -31.72 -21.21
C ALA A 42 28.58 -31.72 -20.25
N ARG A 43 28.62 -30.91 -19.19
CA ARG A 43 27.52 -30.77 -18.24
C ARG A 43 26.27 -30.17 -18.89
N TRP A 44 26.41 -29.08 -19.65
CA TRP A 44 25.27 -28.42 -20.29
C TRP A 44 24.69 -29.25 -21.43
N SER A 45 25.51 -29.87 -22.28
CA SER A 45 25.04 -30.79 -23.33
C SER A 45 24.33 -32.01 -22.75
N SER A 46 24.87 -32.65 -21.70
CA SER A 46 24.20 -33.75 -21.00
C SER A 46 22.85 -33.33 -20.42
N ARG A 47 22.78 -32.13 -19.82
CA ARG A 47 21.52 -31.60 -19.29
C ARG A 47 20.49 -31.31 -20.39
N TYR A 48 20.94 -30.80 -21.54
CA TYR A 48 20.09 -30.54 -22.69
C TYR A 48 19.51 -31.83 -23.27
N ARG A 49 20.32 -32.90 -23.39
CA ARG A 49 19.80 -34.23 -23.81
C ARG A 49 18.68 -34.74 -22.92
N LEU A 50 18.72 -34.45 -21.62
CA LEU A 50 17.74 -34.93 -20.65
C LEU A 50 16.49 -34.04 -20.55
N LEU A 51 16.66 -32.71 -20.59
CA LEU A 51 15.61 -31.75 -20.21
C LEU A 51 15.24 -30.77 -21.33
N GLY A 52 15.90 -30.87 -22.48
CA GLY A 52 15.73 -29.95 -23.60
C GLY A 52 16.05 -28.50 -23.23
N PRO A 53 15.47 -27.52 -23.95
CA PRO A 53 15.68 -26.10 -23.71
C PRO A 53 15.33 -25.65 -22.27
N ALA A 54 14.32 -26.27 -21.65
CA ALA A 54 13.87 -25.93 -20.30
C ALA A 54 14.97 -26.13 -19.23
N GLY A 55 15.88 -27.10 -19.46
CA GLY A 55 16.98 -27.41 -18.55
C GLY A 55 18.12 -26.39 -18.51
N MET A 56 18.12 -25.38 -19.39
CA MET A 56 19.20 -24.37 -19.44
C MET A 56 19.05 -23.25 -18.41
N ASN A 57 17.87 -23.18 -17.77
CA ASN A 57 17.63 -22.31 -16.64
C ASN A 57 18.46 -22.72 -15.41
N ASP A 58 18.78 -21.75 -14.56
CA ASP A 58 19.46 -22.05 -13.29
C ASP A 58 18.56 -22.92 -12.42
N ALA A 59 19.05 -24.11 -12.07
CA ALA A 59 18.48 -24.87 -10.98
C ALA A 59 18.66 -24.11 -9.68
N SER A 60 17.67 -24.20 -8.79
CA SER A 60 17.78 -23.63 -7.45
C SER A 60 19.01 -24.19 -6.74
N SER A 61 19.96 -23.34 -6.36
CA SER A 61 21.10 -23.70 -5.49
C SER A 61 20.70 -23.90 -4.02
N ARG A 62 19.40 -23.76 -3.70
CA ARG A 62 18.90 -23.92 -2.34
C ARG A 62 19.03 -25.38 -1.92
N PRO A 63 19.60 -25.67 -0.73
CA PRO A 63 19.69 -27.03 -0.23
C PRO A 63 18.32 -27.72 -0.18
N HIS A 64 18.26 -28.99 -0.60
CA HIS A 64 17.04 -29.80 -0.49
C HIS A 64 16.58 -29.95 0.98
N ARG A 65 17.53 -29.94 1.92
CA ARG A 65 17.27 -30.01 3.37
C ARG A 65 18.00 -28.89 4.09
N CYS A 66 17.30 -28.22 5.01
CA CYS A 66 17.88 -27.26 5.95
C CYS A 66 17.71 -27.79 7.39
N PRO A 67 18.69 -28.54 7.94
CA PRO A 67 18.59 -29.11 9.29
C PRO A 67 18.37 -28.05 10.38
N ARG A 68 18.90 -26.85 10.21
CA ARG A 68 18.72 -25.70 11.12
C ARG A 68 17.43 -24.92 10.88
N ARG A 69 16.46 -25.49 10.14
CA ARG A 69 15.15 -24.84 9.95
C ARG A 69 14.43 -24.77 11.29
N THR A 70 13.79 -23.62 11.54
CA THR A 70 12.96 -23.41 12.72
C THR A 70 11.93 -24.54 12.85
N PRO A 71 11.82 -25.20 14.02
CA PRO A 71 10.85 -26.26 14.24
C PRO A 71 9.42 -25.77 13.99
N ALA A 72 8.57 -26.63 13.43
CA ALA A 72 7.18 -26.30 13.08
C ALA A 72 6.38 -25.77 14.29
N ARG A 73 6.65 -26.25 15.50
CA ARG A 73 6.04 -25.74 16.74
C ARG A 73 6.32 -24.25 16.95
N THR A 74 7.56 -23.81 16.75
CA THR A 74 7.95 -22.41 16.87
C THR A 74 7.38 -21.58 15.71
N GLU A 75 7.37 -22.12 14.48
CA GLU A 75 6.72 -21.46 13.34
C GLU A 75 5.23 -21.20 13.61
N ARG A 76 4.49 -22.18 14.15
CA ARG A 76 3.08 -22.03 14.53
C ARG A 76 2.86 -20.99 15.63
N ARG A 77 3.72 -20.94 16.66
CA ARG A 77 3.64 -19.90 17.70
C ARG A 77 3.85 -18.49 17.13
N ILE A 78 4.80 -18.34 16.21
CA ILE A 78 5.04 -17.07 15.50
C ILE A 78 3.77 -16.64 14.74
N ILE A 79 3.17 -17.55 13.97
CA ILE A 79 1.96 -17.28 13.18
C ILE A 79 0.79 -16.94 14.09
N ALA A 80 0.56 -17.71 15.16
CA ALA A 80 -0.53 -17.49 16.09
C ALA A 80 -0.46 -16.09 16.73
N ILE A 81 0.71 -15.66 17.20
CA ILE A 81 0.88 -14.30 17.75
C ILE A 81 0.67 -13.25 16.66
N ARG A 82 1.19 -13.48 15.46
CA ARG A 82 1.00 -12.56 14.33
C ARG A 82 -0.48 -12.35 14.02
N VAL A 83 -1.27 -13.41 13.90
CA VAL A 83 -2.69 -13.33 13.53
C VAL A 83 -3.52 -12.74 14.66
N ASN A 84 -3.34 -13.24 15.88
CA ASN A 84 -4.20 -12.86 17.01
C ASN A 84 -3.86 -11.48 17.59
N ARG A 85 -2.57 -11.12 17.64
CA ARG A 85 -2.10 -9.89 18.28
C ARG A 85 -1.63 -8.81 17.31
N ARG A 86 -1.48 -9.14 16.02
CA ARG A 86 -0.97 -8.21 14.98
C ARG A 86 0.39 -7.60 15.36
N TRP A 87 1.27 -8.39 15.95
CA TRP A 87 2.60 -7.93 16.35
C TRP A 87 3.61 -7.97 15.20
N GLY A 88 4.54 -7.02 15.22
CA GLY A 88 5.67 -6.98 14.31
C GLY A 88 6.76 -8.00 14.68
N PRO A 89 7.69 -8.30 13.75
CA PRO A 89 8.74 -9.30 13.97
C PRO A 89 9.59 -9.07 15.22
N ALA A 90 9.92 -7.81 15.55
CA ALA A 90 10.71 -7.48 16.74
C ALA A 90 10.01 -7.87 18.04
N ARG A 91 8.73 -7.51 18.18
CA ARG A 91 7.94 -7.80 19.39
C ARG A 91 7.65 -9.28 19.55
N ILE A 92 7.35 -9.98 18.44
CA ILE A 92 7.20 -11.45 18.44
C ILE A 92 8.53 -12.12 18.82
N GLY A 93 9.64 -11.64 18.25
CA GLY A 93 10.98 -12.15 18.50
C GLY A 93 11.35 -12.06 19.98
N TYR A 94 11.18 -10.87 20.57
CA TYR A 94 11.38 -10.65 22.00
C TYR A 94 10.51 -11.59 22.86
N HIS A 95 9.22 -11.71 22.54
CA HIS A 95 8.29 -12.53 23.32
C HIS A 95 8.56 -14.04 23.23
N LEU A 96 9.10 -14.52 22.10
CA LEU A 96 9.37 -15.95 21.88
C LEU A 96 10.85 -16.34 22.05
N GLY A 97 11.74 -15.39 22.36
CA GLY A 97 13.18 -15.64 22.46
C GLY A 97 13.82 -16.01 21.11
N VAL A 98 13.32 -15.47 20.00
CA VAL A 98 13.83 -15.75 18.64
C VAL A 98 14.26 -14.48 17.94
N HIS A 99 15.31 -14.56 17.13
CA HIS A 99 15.80 -13.38 16.41
C HIS A 99 14.71 -12.82 15.45
N PRO A 100 14.51 -11.49 15.37
CA PRO A 100 13.48 -10.89 14.51
C PRO A 100 13.58 -11.29 13.03
N SER A 101 14.79 -11.54 12.51
CA SER A 101 14.98 -12.03 11.13
C SER A 101 14.40 -13.43 10.92
N THR A 102 14.43 -14.29 11.94
CA THR A 102 13.82 -15.63 11.89
C THR A 102 12.31 -15.51 11.83
N VAL A 103 11.72 -14.63 12.65
CA VAL A 103 10.30 -14.32 12.60
C VAL A 103 9.91 -13.82 11.21
N HIS A 104 10.68 -12.87 10.66
CA HIS A 104 10.41 -12.35 9.32
C HIS A 104 10.46 -13.44 8.24
N ARG A 105 11.47 -14.32 8.25
CA ARG A 105 11.58 -15.44 7.31
C ARG A 105 10.43 -16.44 7.44
N VAL A 106 9.95 -16.70 8.66
CA VAL A 106 8.76 -17.54 8.88
C VAL A 106 7.53 -16.86 8.30
N LEU A 107 7.25 -15.60 8.64
CA LEU A 107 6.08 -14.88 8.14
C LEU A 107 6.04 -14.79 6.61
N ALA A 108 7.19 -14.51 5.97
CA ALA A 108 7.31 -14.46 4.51
C ALA A 108 7.05 -15.83 3.87
N ARG A 109 7.56 -16.92 4.45
CA ARG A 109 7.37 -18.28 3.93
C ARG A 109 5.91 -18.72 3.93
N TYR A 110 5.13 -18.29 4.92
CA TYR A 110 3.70 -18.58 5.02
C TYR A 110 2.83 -17.51 4.36
N GLY A 111 3.42 -16.55 3.63
CA GLY A 111 2.66 -15.54 2.87
C GLY A 111 1.85 -14.57 3.74
N LEU A 112 2.21 -14.37 5.01
CA LEU A 112 1.45 -13.45 5.86
C LEU A 112 1.66 -12.00 5.42
N ALA A 113 0.55 -11.30 5.19
CA ALA A 113 0.54 -9.89 4.79
C ALA A 113 1.31 -9.01 5.79
N ARG A 114 1.95 -7.96 5.27
CA ARG A 114 2.58 -6.93 6.09
C ARG A 114 1.50 -6.22 6.91
N LEU A 115 1.77 -5.86 8.17
CA LEU A 115 0.77 -5.15 8.99
C LEU A 115 0.36 -3.82 8.38
N SER A 116 1.27 -3.17 7.64
CA SER A 116 0.97 -1.94 6.89
C SER A 116 -0.04 -2.15 5.77
N TRP A 117 -0.29 -3.40 5.36
CA TRP A 117 -1.33 -3.74 4.39
C TRP A 117 -2.62 -4.15 5.06
N LEU A 118 -2.66 -4.26 6.39
CA LEU A 118 -3.85 -4.66 7.12
C LEU A 118 -4.51 -3.42 7.71
N ASP A 119 -5.83 -3.36 7.60
CA ASP A 119 -6.63 -2.41 8.34
C ASP A 119 -6.48 -2.69 9.85
N ARG A 120 -6.29 -1.64 10.65
CA ARG A 120 -5.97 -1.78 12.07
C ARG A 120 -7.16 -2.30 12.88
N ALA A 121 -8.38 -1.92 12.49
CA ALA A 121 -9.60 -2.29 13.20
C ALA A 121 -10.01 -3.73 12.88
N THR A 122 -10.04 -4.08 11.59
CA THR A 122 -10.58 -5.36 11.10
C THR A 122 -9.52 -6.43 10.86
N GLY A 123 -8.24 -6.05 10.69
CA GLY A 123 -7.15 -6.98 10.34
C GLY A 123 -7.22 -7.51 8.92
N ARG A 124 -8.14 -7.01 8.08
CA ARG A 124 -8.28 -7.39 6.67
C ARG A 124 -7.27 -6.66 5.80
N VAL A 125 -6.89 -7.25 4.68
CA VAL A 125 -6.03 -6.57 3.70
C VAL A 125 -6.77 -5.34 3.17
N ILE A 126 -6.13 -4.19 3.26
CA ILE A 126 -6.62 -2.91 2.75
C ILE A 126 -6.80 -3.06 1.25
N ARG A 127 -8.05 -2.97 0.79
CA ARG A 127 -8.39 -2.86 -0.63
C ARG A 127 -8.50 -1.39 -0.95
N ARG A 128 -7.61 -0.90 -1.80
CA ARG A 128 -7.74 0.43 -2.39
C ARG A 128 -8.65 0.30 -3.61
N TYR A 129 -9.55 1.25 -3.76
CA TYR A 129 -10.39 1.39 -4.93
C TYR A 129 -10.15 2.79 -5.51
N GLU A 130 -10.48 2.91 -6.79
CA GLU A 130 -10.60 4.17 -7.50
C GLU A 130 -11.65 3.94 -8.58
N HIS A 131 -12.56 4.89 -8.73
CA HIS A 131 -13.58 4.87 -9.77
C HIS A 131 -12.99 5.20 -11.16
N ALA A 132 -13.71 4.86 -12.25
CA ALA A 132 -13.14 4.93 -13.60
C ALA A 132 -13.24 6.32 -14.24
N ALA A 133 -14.13 7.18 -13.75
CA ALA A 133 -14.38 8.51 -14.29
C ALA A 133 -14.71 9.54 -13.19
N PRO A 134 -14.47 10.85 -13.43
CA PRO A 134 -14.88 11.90 -12.51
C PRO A 134 -16.40 11.88 -12.27
N GLY A 135 -16.81 12.14 -11.04
CA GLY A 135 -18.21 12.21 -10.64
C GLY A 135 -18.86 10.87 -10.30
N GLU A 136 -18.22 9.73 -10.64
CA GLU A 136 -18.75 8.42 -10.27
C GLU A 136 -18.90 8.23 -8.75
N LEU A 137 -18.03 8.89 -7.96
CA LEU A 137 -18.08 8.92 -6.51
C LEU A 137 -17.40 10.20 -5.97
N VAL A 138 -18.15 11.00 -5.22
CA VAL A 138 -17.63 12.17 -4.48
C VAL A 138 -17.64 11.89 -2.98
N HIS A 139 -16.50 12.08 -2.32
CA HIS A 139 -16.36 11.94 -0.89
C HIS A 139 -16.65 13.26 -0.20
N VAL A 140 -17.57 13.26 0.76
CA VAL A 140 -17.91 14.46 1.54
C VAL A 140 -17.56 14.24 3.01
N ASP A 141 -16.79 15.16 3.58
CA ASP A 141 -16.31 15.11 4.97
C ASP A 141 -16.27 16.50 5.61
N ILE A 142 -16.41 16.54 6.95
CA ILE A 142 -16.28 17.76 7.75
C ILE A 142 -15.07 17.65 8.66
N LYS A 143 -14.11 18.54 8.46
CA LYS A 143 -12.96 18.70 9.35
C LYS A 143 -13.20 19.81 10.36
N LYS A 144 -13.20 19.47 11.65
CA LYS A 144 -13.17 20.45 12.75
C LYS A 144 -11.74 20.88 13.06
N LEU A 145 -11.46 22.17 12.96
CA LEU A 145 -10.19 22.76 13.37
C LEU A 145 -10.44 23.83 14.43
N GLY A 146 -9.62 23.85 15.49
CA GLY A 146 -9.72 24.89 16.52
C GLY A 146 -9.40 26.26 15.92
N ARG A 147 -10.23 27.27 16.23
CA ARG A 147 -9.98 28.64 15.78
C ARG A 147 -8.65 29.15 16.34
N ILE A 148 -7.87 29.82 15.49
CA ILE A 148 -6.66 30.51 15.91
C ILE A 148 -7.10 31.84 16.53
N PRO A 149 -6.72 32.15 17.79
CA PRO A 149 -7.02 33.44 18.38
C PRO A 149 -6.33 34.57 17.61
N ASP A 150 -7.00 35.72 17.50
CA ASP A 150 -6.35 36.97 17.07
C ASP A 150 -5.07 37.21 17.88
N GLY A 151 -4.00 37.60 17.19
CA GLY A 151 -2.67 37.72 17.78
C GLY A 151 -1.89 36.41 17.89
N GLY A 152 -2.44 35.26 17.49
CA GLY A 152 -1.72 34.00 17.34
C GLY A 152 -1.82 33.04 18.54
N GLY A 153 -1.57 31.75 18.27
CA GLY A 153 -1.73 30.66 19.23
C GLY A 153 -0.46 30.27 19.98
N HIS A 154 -0.64 29.44 21.01
CA HIS A 154 0.45 28.97 21.88
C HIS A 154 1.61 28.27 21.14
N LYS A 155 1.34 27.67 19.97
CA LYS A 155 2.34 26.97 19.17
C LYS A 155 3.42 27.93 18.64
N ALA A 156 3.04 29.17 18.31
CA ALA A 156 3.96 30.17 17.78
C ALA A 156 4.53 31.08 18.88
N LEU A 157 3.71 31.45 19.88
CA LEU A 157 4.06 32.49 20.85
C LEU A 157 4.32 31.96 22.28
N GLY A 158 4.29 30.64 22.46
CA GLY A 158 4.37 30.03 23.78
C GLY A 158 3.05 30.10 24.57
N ARG A 159 2.97 29.31 25.65
CA ARG A 159 1.72 29.11 26.42
C ARG A 159 1.19 30.38 27.06
N ALA A 160 2.06 31.24 27.61
CA ALA A 160 1.66 32.45 28.32
C ALA A 160 1.01 33.49 27.38
N ALA A 161 1.68 33.84 26.28
CA ALA A 161 1.13 34.76 25.27
C ALA A 161 -0.09 34.16 24.57
N GLY A 162 -0.06 32.88 24.18
CA GLY A 162 -1.21 32.21 23.57
C GLY A 162 -2.45 32.15 24.48
N ARG A 163 -2.27 32.01 25.81
CA ARG A 163 -3.40 32.06 26.76
C ARG A 163 -3.94 33.47 26.91
N ARG A 164 -3.09 34.50 26.91
CA ARG A 164 -3.52 35.91 26.90
C ARG A 164 -4.33 36.22 25.64
N ASN A 165 -3.84 35.86 24.46
CA ASN A 165 -4.55 36.09 23.18
C ASN A 165 -5.90 35.37 23.11
N LYS A 166 -5.97 34.15 23.68
CA LYS A 166 -7.21 33.38 23.81
C LYS A 166 -8.24 34.05 24.75
N VAL A 167 -7.83 34.91 25.67
CA VAL A 167 -8.74 35.54 26.64
C VAL A 167 -8.94 37.05 26.36
N GLY A 168 -8.02 37.65 25.61
CA GLY A 168 -7.88 39.10 25.46
C GLY A 168 -8.86 39.79 24.50
N THR A 169 -9.59 39.06 23.67
CA THR A 169 -10.69 39.65 22.85
C THR A 169 -11.99 38.91 23.11
N GLN A 170 -13.12 39.63 23.06
CA GLN A 170 -14.46 39.06 23.31
C GLN A 170 -14.78 37.92 22.31
N ARG A 171 -14.31 38.06 21.06
CA ARG A 171 -14.38 37.04 20.00
C ARG A 171 -13.51 35.80 20.28
N ASN A 172 -12.42 35.96 21.04
CA ASN A 172 -11.49 34.89 21.37
C ASN A 172 -11.79 34.17 22.69
N ARG A 173 -12.60 34.75 23.59
CA ARG A 173 -12.79 34.30 25.00
C ARG A 173 -13.06 32.79 25.13
N ARG A 174 -13.64 32.16 24.10
CA ARG A 174 -13.54 30.72 23.80
C ARG A 174 -13.51 30.56 22.26
N PRO A 175 -12.34 30.39 21.62
CA PRO A 175 -12.29 30.19 20.18
C PRO A 175 -13.01 28.86 19.92
N GLY A 176 -14.13 28.93 19.21
CA GLY A 176 -14.88 27.74 18.80
C GLY A 176 -14.09 26.91 17.78
N TYR A 177 -14.81 26.16 16.97
CA TYR A 177 -14.24 25.46 15.82
C TYR A 177 -14.53 26.23 14.53
N HIS A 178 -13.64 26.08 13.55
CA HIS A 178 -13.97 26.19 12.14
C HIS A 178 -14.36 24.80 11.65
N PHE A 179 -15.43 24.74 10.86
CA PHE A 179 -15.90 23.50 10.26
C PHE A 179 -15.58 23.60 8.77
N ILE A 180 -14.58 22.87 8.33
CA ILE A 180 -14.22 22.82 6.91
C ILE A 180 -15.01 21.68 6.29
N HIS A 181 -16.03 22.04 5.51
CA HIS A 181 -16.80 21.10 4.71
C HIS A 181 -16.04 20.88 3.40
N ASN A 182 -15.81 19.63 3.04
CA ASN A 182 -15.04 19.25 1.86
C ASN A 182 -15.84 18.24 1.03
N ALA A 183 -15.83 18.43 -0.28
CA ALA A 183 -16.30 17.47 -1.27
C ALA A 183 -15.16 17.19 -2.26
N VAL A 184 -14.75 15.93 -2.41
CA VAL A 184 -13.60 15.53 -3.21
C VAL A 184 -13.98 14.38 -4.13
N ASP A 185 -13.80 14.55 -5.42
CA ASP A 185 -13.99 13.48 -6.41
C ASP A 185 -12.92 12.38 -6.24
N ASP A 186 -13.34 11.12 -6.29
CA ASP A 186 -12.43 10.00 -6.07
C ASP A 186 -11.44 9.78 -7.22
N TYR A 187 -11.82 10.06 -8.46
CA TYR A 187 -10.95 9.82 -9.62
C TYR A 187 -10.01 10.99 -9.90
N SER A 188 -10.55 12.18 -10.18
CA SER A 188 -9.78 13.37 -10.56
C SER A 188 -9.11 14.06 -9.37
N ARG A 189 -9.52 13.74 -8.13
CA ARG A 189 -9.17 14.48 -6.90
C ARG A 189 -9.57 15.95 -6.94
N PHE A 190 -10.44 16.36 -7.86
CA PHE A 190 -11.01 17.70 -7.88
C PHE A 190 -11.83 17.93 -6.62
N ALA A 191 -11.62 19.08 -5.98
CA ALA A 191 -12.12 19.36 -4.64
C ALA A 191 -12.86 20.69 -4.57
N TYR A 192 -13.89 20.71 -3.73
CA TYR A 192 -14.62 21.90 -3.32
C TYR A 192 -14.65 21.96 -1.79
N SER A 193 -14.29 23.10 -1.21
CA SER A 193 -14.14 23.26 0.23
C SER A 193 -14.70 24.60 0.69
N GLU A 194 -15.41 24.60 1.81
CA GLU A 194 -15.93 25.79 2.47
C GLU A 194 -15.63 25.79 3.96
N ILE A 195 -15.36 26.97 4.53
CA ILE A 195 -15.26 27.15 5.98
C ILE A 195 -16.61 27.66 6.48
N LEU A 196 -17.35 26.79 7.18
CA LEU A 196 -18.67 27.08 7.73
C LEU A 196 -18.65 27.15 9.27
N THR A 197 -19.75 27.63 9.84
CA THR A 197 -19.87 27.93 11.27
C THR A 197 -20.21 26.72 12.12
N ASP A 198 -20.76 25.66 11.53
CA ASP A 198 -21.21 24.45 12.19
C ASP A 198 -21.29 23.25 11.23
N GLU A 199 -21.79 22.13 11.74
CA GLU A 199 -22.02 20.86 11.04
C GLU A 199 -23.50 20.44 11.09
N LYS A 200 -24.40 21.41 11.29
CA LYS A 200 -25.84 21.11 11.38
C LYS A 200 -26.36 20.63 10.03
N LYS A 201 -27.44 19.85 10.08
CA LYS A 201 -28.05 19.22 8.90
C LYS A 201 -28.38 20.24 7.79
N GLU A 202 -28.84 21.43 8.13
CA GLU A 202 -29.15 22.50 7.19
C GLU A 202 -27.89 23.02 6.49
N THR A 203 -26.82 23.24 7.26
CA THR A 203 -25.51 23.68 6.76
C THR A 203 -24.88 22.64 5.84
N VAL A 204 -24.97 21.37 6.22
CA VAL A 204 -24.45 20.23 5.44
C VAL A 204 -25.19 20.08 4.11
N ALA A 205 -26.53 20.14 4.13
CA ALA A 205 -27.35 20.08 2.92
C ALA A 205 -27.08 21.27 1.99
N ALA A 206 -27.00 22.48 2.54
CA ALA A 206 -26.72 23.68 1.76
C ALA A 206 -25.31 23.65 1.15
N PHE A 207 -24.31 23.15 1.90
CA PHE A 207 -22.97 22.91 1.38
C PHE A 207 -22.99 21.95 0.19
N TRP A 208 -23.70 20.82 0.31
CA TRP A 208 -23.80 19.84 -0.77
C TRP A 208 -24.40 20.43 -2.04
N ASN A 209 -25.48 21.22 -1.94
CA ASN A 209 -26.08 21.86 -3.13
C ASN A 209 -25.08 22.77 -3.86
N ARG A 210 -24.28 23.55 -3.12
CA ARG A 210 -23.23 24.41 -3.69
C ARG A 210 -22.10 23.59 -4.28
N ALA A 211 -21.67 22.55 -3.58
CA ALA A 211 -20.65 21.62 -4.08
C ALA A 211 -21.10 20.97 -5.40
N ASN A 212 -22.31 20.41 -5.44
CA ASN A 212 -22.86 19.77 -6.64
C ASN A 212 -22.93 20.75 -7.82
N THR A 213 -23.45 21.96 -7.59
CA THR A 213 -23.47 23.03 -8.60
C THR A 213 -22.05 23.35 -9.11
N TRP A 214 -21.06 23.37 -8.21
CA TRP A 214 -19.66 23.61 -8.57
C TRP A 214 -19.09 22.48 -9.43
N PHE A 215 -19.35 21.21 -9.10
CA PHE A 215 -18.94 20.07 -9.93
C PHE A 215 -19.61 20.12 -11.32
N GLU A 216 -20.91 20.39 -11.38
CA GLU A 216 -21.67 20.55 -12.63
C GLU A 216 -21.10 21.66 -13.51
N SER A 217 -20.72 22.79 -12.92
CA SER A 217 -20.09 23.91 -13.64
C SER A 217 -18.75 23.54 -14.30
N ARG A 218 -18.14 22.42 -13.88
CA ARG A 218 -16.91 21.86 -14.44
C ARG A 218 -17.15 20.66 -15.34
N GLY A 219 -18.41 20.38 -15.70
CA GLY A 219 -18.79 19.24 -16.53
C GLY A 219 -18.71 17.90 -15.80
N ILE A 220 -18.69 17.90 -14.47
CA ILE A 220 -18.67 16.69 -13.66
C ILE A 220 -20.06 16.46 -13.08
N THR A 221 -20.76 15.44 -13.56
CA THR A 221 -22.05 15.01 -13.00
C THR A 221 -21.81 14.01 -11.88
N VAL A 222 -22.19 14.37 -10.66
CA VAL A 222 -22.02 13.48 -9.51
C VAL A 222 -23.10 12.40 -9.51
N GLN A 223 -22.68 11.14 -9.48
CA GLN A 223 -23.58 9.97 -9.46
C GLN A 223 -23.80 9.43 -8.05
N ARG A 224 -22.76 9.45 -7.22
CA ARG A 224 -22.79 8.92 -5.86
C ARG A 224 -22.00 9.78 -4.92
N VAL A 225 -22.47 9.82 -3.67
CA VAL A 225 -21.81 10.51 -2.58
C VAL A 225 -21.47 9.52 -1.48
N LEU A 226 -20.21 9.53 -1.04
CA LEU A 226 -19.75 8.79 0.13
C LEU A 226 -19.50 9.77 1.28
N THR A 227 -20.17 9.55 2.40
CA THR A 227 -19.96 10.34 3.62
C THR A 227 -19.57 9.43 4.77
N ASP A 228 -19.09 10.03 5.86
CA ASP A 228 -19.16 9.33 7.13
C ASP A 228 -20.62 9.23 7.62
N ASN A 229 -20.86 8.40 8.64
CA ASN A 229 -22.21 8.22 9.21
C ASN A 229 -22.54 9.31 10.25
N GLY A 230 -21.99 10.52 10.10
CA GLY A 230 -22.27 11.66 10.96
C GLY A 230 -23.74 12.07 10.93
N ASN A 231 -24.22 12.65 12.03
CA ASN A 231 -25.64 12.99 12.20
C ASN A 231 -26.16 13.97 11.11
N GLY A 232 -25.31 14.87 10.61
CA GLY A 232 -25.68 15.78 9.52
C GLY A 232 -25.97 15.04 8.22
N TYR A 233 -25.09 14.11 7.83
CA TYR A 233 -25.24 13.33 6.60
C TYR A 233 -26.34 12.26 6.66
N ARG A 234 -26.67 11.78 7.86
CA ARG A 234 -27.80 10.85 8.07
C ARG A 234 -29.16 11.54 8.15
N SER A 235 -29.21 12.86 8.03
CA SER A 235 -30.44 13.63 8.16
C SER A 235 -31.32 13.55 6.90
N ARG A 236 -32.63 13.77 7.06
CA ARG A 236 -33.56 13.90 5.93
C ARG A 236 -33.21 15.09 5.02
N ALA A 237 -32.83 16.22 5.61
CA ALA A 237 -32.43 17.42 4.86
C ALA A 237 -31.25 17.13 3.90
N PHE A 238 -30.28 16.32 4.33
CA PHE A 238 -29.19 15.91 3.45
C PHE A 238 -29.66 14.92 2.38
N ALA A 239 -30.50 13.95 2.74
CA ALA A 239 -31.08 13.03 1.77
C ALA A 239 -31.89 13.76 0.68
N ASP A 240 -32.70 14.76 1.06
CA ASP A 240 -33.46 15.58 0.12
C ASP A 240 -32.52 16.38 -0.81
N ALA A 241 -31.39 16.88 -0.28
CA ALA A 241 -30.37 17.60 -1.06
C ALA A 241 -29.57 16.69 -2.01
N LEU A 242 -29.40 15.41 -1.69
CA LEU A 242 -28.82 14.43 -2.62
C LEU A 242 -29.74 14.15 -3.83
N GLY A 243 -31.04 14.44 -3.69
CA GLY A 243 -32.04 14.14 -4.70
C GLY A 243 -32.56 12.70 -4.62
N PRO A 244 -33.35 12.28 -5.62
CA PRO A 244 -33.89 10.92 -5.68
C PRO A 244 -32.77 9.88 -5.78
N ARG A 245 -32.99 8.72 -5.16
CA ARG A 245 -32.10 7.56 -5.22
C ARG A 245 -32.19 6.82 -6.54
#